data_AF-A0A6A0HIS8-F1
#
_entry.id   AF-A0A6A0HIS8-F1
#
_cell.length_a   1.000
_cell.length_b   1.000
_cell.length_c   1.000
_cell.angle_alpha   90.00
_cell.angle_beta   90.00
_cell.angle_gamma   90.00
#
_symmetry.space_group_name_H-M   'P 1'
#
loop_
_entity.id
_entity.type
_entity.pdbx_description
1 polymer ?
#
loop_
_entity_poly.entity_id
_entity_poly.type
_entity_poly.pdbx_seq_one_letter_code
_entity_poly.pdbx_strand_id
1 'polypeptide(L)'
;MLLRYQRFVASSLIVFVAGFLYVAAAAADEVWHKSYENGKQAAERGDWKSAAAYFAAALGQKSNDTNKIRAYGAVFIQYYPNRELGICYYHLGDMERARQYLQLSLRQSSSSRATEYLNKITAGQAPPPTPVPAQPAATTPSSKTPKPAAEPSTTIIGDRLSIAILPFETKGIGGELGEIDLLDKITTVFFNLHRFKVIERAQLEKVLSEQQLGMTGVIDASTAAEIGKGIGVDAVVCGSIARTGNAASIDARLIDTETAAIITAQDAYANGINLPALSQMIQEAANKIKNDMPLITGYVIQTEQDRLTLDLGRSRGIRKGMKCHVYREGEPIVHPVTKEVIGKGIDELCEAQFTDVFEAYAIAVITKTKGGAARVSDRVVTK
;
A
#
# COMPACT_ATOMS: atom_id res chain seq x y z
N MET A 1 -19.89 0.88 58.69
CA MET A 1 -19.13 0.31 57.56
C MET A 1 -19.95 0.20 56.26
N LEU A 2 -21.06 0.96 56.09
CA LEU A 2 -21.95 0.88 54.92
C LEU A 2 -21.95 2.12 54.01
N LEU A 3 -21.38 3.26 54.46
CA LEU A 3 -21.38 4.52 53.72
C LEU A 3 -20.20 4.72 52.75
N ARG A 4 -19.21 3.81 52.73
CA ARG A 4 -18.07 3.89 51.80
C ARG A 4 -18.31 3.15 50.47
N TYR A 5 -19.35 2.33 50.36
CA TYR A 5 -19.60 1.52 49.15
C TYR A 5 -20.46 2.24 48.09
N GLN A 6 -21.24 3.26 48.48
CA GLN A 6 -22.11 3.99 47.54
C GLN A 6 -21.39 5.03 46.67
N ARG A 7 -20.18 5.48 47.03
CA ARG A 7 -19.44 6.49 46.24
C ARG A 7 -18.66 5.90 45.05
N PHE A 8 -18.45 4.59 45.04
CA PHE A 8 -17.73 3.93 43.94
C PHE A 8 -18.64 3.63 42.74
N VAL A 9 -19.93 3.32 42.98
CA VAL A 9 -20.87 2.96 41.90
C VAL A 9 -21.28 4.18 41.06
N ALA A 10 -21.34 5.38 41.66
CA ALA A 10 -21.68 6.61 40.94
C ALA A 10 -20.56 7.09 39.98
N SER A 11 -19.30 6.74 40.26
CA SER A 11 -18.15 7.16 39.44
C SER A 11 -17.99 6.29 38.18
N SER A 12 -18.43 5.02 38.24
CA SER A 12 -18.40 4.12 37.07
C SER A 12 -19.51 4.41 36.05
N LEU A 13 -20.60 5.09 36.44
CA LEU A 13 -21.70 5.41 35.52
C LEU A 13 -21.38 6.62 34.63
N ILE A 14 -20.56 7.57 35.10
CA ILE A 14 -20.16 8.77 34.33
C ILE A 14 -19.13 8.43 33.25
N VAL A 15 -18.27 7.44 33.49
CA VAL A 15 -17.26 6.99 32.51
C VAL A 15 -17.93 6.23 31.34
N PHE A 16 -19.03 5.52 31.58
CA PHE A 16 -19.75 4.82 30.52
C PHE A 16 -20.54 5.75 29.58
N VAL A 17 -21.10 6.85 30.10
CA VAL A 17 -21.82 7.84 29.26
C VAL A 17 -20.84 8.67 28.42
N ALA A 18 -19.63 8.96 28.94
CA ALA A 18 -18.55 9.57 28.16
C ALA A 18 -18.00 8.64 27.05
N GLY A 19 -17.96 7.33 27.32
CA GLY A 19 -17.58 6.31 26.32
C GLY A 19 -18.58 6.20 25.17
N PHE A 20 -19.88 6.29 25.44
CA PHE A 20 -20.91 6.24 24.40
C PHE A 20 -20.97 7.51 23.53
N LEU A 21 -20.64 8.67 24.09
CA LEU A 21 -20.48 9.91 23.32
C LEU A 21 -19.21 9.94 22.45
N TYR A 22 -18.17 9.19 22.82
CA TYR A 22 -16.93 9.10 22.04
C TYR A 22 -17.05 8.14 20.83
N VAL A 23 -17.82 7.06 20.95
CA VAL A 23 -18.06 6.11 19.85
C VAL A 23 -18.87 6.74 18.71
N ALA A 24 -19.75 7.70 19.00
CA ALA A 24 -20.52 8.40 17.96
C ALA A 24 -19.66 9.35 17.11
N ALA A 25 -18.57 9.91 17.66
CA ALA A 25 -17.69 10.80 16.92
C ALA A 25 -16.82 10.07 15.88
N ALA A 26 -16.44 8.81 16.15
CA ALA A 26 -15.61 8.00 15.25
C ALA A 26 -16.36 7.53 13.99
N ALA A 27 -17.67 7.29 14.07
CA ALA A 27 -18.47 6.86 12.91
C ALA A 27 -18.69 7.98 11.88
N ALA A 28 -18.66 9.24 12.30
CA ALA A 28 -18.80 10.40 11.41
C ALA A 28 -17.51 10.70 10.62
N ASP A 29 -16.35 10.26 11.12
CA ASP A 29 -15.06 10.55 10.49
C ASP A 29 -14.81 9.74 9.19
N GLU A 30 -15.55 8.65 8.92
CA GLU A 30 -15.37 7.85 7.69
C GLU A 30 -16.23 8.31 6.49
N VAL A 31 -17.38 8.94 6.73
CA VAL A 31 -18.41 9.14 5.70
C VAL A 31 -18.01 10.21 4.68
N TRP A 32 -17.42 11.31 5.14
CA TRP A 32 -16.91 12.38 4.25
C TRP A 32 -15.76 11.87 3.38
N HIS A 33 -14.87 11.04 3.95
CA HIS A 33 -13.72 10.46 3.24
C HIS A 33 -14.17 9.50 2.13
N LYS A 34 -15.12 8.61 2.44
CA LYS A 34 -15.73 7.71 1.44
C LYS A 34 -16.44 8.47 0.32
N SER A 35 -17.14 9.55 0.67
CA SER A 35 -17.82 10.42 -0.31
C SER A 35 -16.79 11.11 -1.23
N TYR A 36 -15.69 11.61 -0.66
CA TYR A 36 -14.63 12.24 -1.42
C TYR A 36 -13.93 11.28 -2.40
N GLU A 37 -13.62 10.05 -1.97
CA GLU A 37 -13.03 9.03 -2.86
C GLU A 37 -13.99 8.56 -3.96
N ASN A 38 -15.28 8.38 -3.65
CA ASN A 38 -16.29 8.09 -4.66
C ASN A 38 -16.42 9.22 -5.70
N GLY A 39 -16.29 10.47 -5.26
CA GLY A 39 -16.27 11.63 -6.15
C GLY A 39 -15.10 11.61 -7.11
N LYS A 40 -13.89 11.28 -6.62
CA LYS A 40 -12.69 11.11 -7.46
C LYS A 40 -12.87 10.01 -8.50
N GLN A 41 -13.35 8.84 -8.09
CA GLN A 41 -13.60 7.72 -9.02
C GLN A 41 -14.69 8.03 -10.05
N ALA A 42 -15.71 8.81 -9.70
CA ALA A 42 -16.73 9.25 -10.66
C ALA A 42 -16.16 10.26 -11.66
N ALA A 43 -15.32 11.20 -11.20
CA ALA A 43 -14.64 12.17 -12.05
C ALA A 43 -13.68 11.48 -13.04
N GLU A 44 -12.93 10.47 -12.59
CA GLU A 44 -12.05 9.66 -13.46
C GLU A 44 -12.82 8.93 -14.55
N ARG A 45 -14.06 8.52 -14.27
CA ARG A 45 -14.97 7.90 -15.25
C ARG A 45 -15.68 8.90 -16.17
N GLY A 46 -15.44 10.20 -16.00
CA GLY A 46 -16.12 11.26 -16.74
C GLY A 46 -17.58 11.48 -16.34
N ASP A 47 -18.04 10.86 -15.25
CA ASP A 47 -19.38 11.09 -14.68
C ASP A 47 -19.34 12.31 -13.75
N TRP A 48 -19.22 13.49 -14.37
CA TRP A 48 -19.09 14.76 -13.66
C TRP A 48 -20.33 15.11 -12.81
N LYS A 49 -21.51 14.58 -13.18
CA LYS A 49 -22.75 14.81 -12.44
C LYS A 49 -22.74 14.05 -11.11
N SER A 50 -22.40 12.76 -11.14
CA SER A 50 -22.27 11.97 -9.92
C SER A 50 -21.08 12.44 -9.08
N ALA A 51 -19.96 12.80 -9.71
CA ALA A 51 -18.78 13.34 -9.03
C ALA A 51 -19.12 14.61 -8.24
N ALA A 52 -19.84 15.57 -8.86
CA ALA A 52 -20.28 16.79 -8.18
C ALA A 52 -21.17 16.48 -6.96
N ALA A 53 -22.08 15.50 -7.06
CA ALA A 53 -22.94 15.11 -5.93
C ALA A 53 -22.13 14.53 -4.77
N TYR A 54 -21.13 13.68 -5.05
CA TYR A 54 -20.26 13.10 -4.04
C TYR A 54 -19.35 14.14 -3.36
N PHE A 55 -18.79 15.08 -4.11
CA PHE A 55 -18.00 16.17 -3.53
C PHE A 55 -18.87 17.13 -2.70
N ALA A 56 -20.10 17.43 -3.13
CA ALA A 56 -21.04 18.20 -2.34
C ALA A 56 -21.41 17.48 -1.02
N ALA A 57 -21.58 16.15 -1.05
CA ALA A 57 -21.81 15.36 0.15
C ALA A 57 -20.61 15.36 1.11
N ALA A 58 -19.38 15.36 0.58
CA ALA A 58 -18.17 15.52 1.39
C ALA A 58 -18.08 16.92 2.02
N LEU A 59 -18.39 17.98 1.26
CA LEU A 59 -18.45 19.37 1.74
C LEU A 59 -19.49 19.59 2.85
N GLY A 60 -20.60 18.86 2.81
CA GLY A 60 -21.63 18.91 3.85
C GLY A 60 -21.15 18.46 5.24
N GLN A 61 -20.02 17.77 5.31
CA GLN A 61 -19.43 17.26 6.55
C GLN A 61 -18.08 17.91 6.88
N LYS A 62 -17.22 18.10 5.87
CA LYS A 62 -15.92 18.79 5.99
C LYS A 62 -15.79 19.80 4.86
N SER A 63 -15.91 21.08 5.20
CA SER A 63 -16.09 22.17 4.23
C SER A 63 -14.81 22.82 3.73
N ASN A 64 -13.66 22.55 4.36
CA ASN A 64 -12.41 23.26 4.12
C ASN A 64 -11.42 22.45 3.28
N ASP A 65 -10.94 23.07 2.21
CA ASP A 65 -9.81 22.60 1.42
C ASP A 65 -8.53 22.74 2.26
N THR A 66 -7.80 21.62 2.40
CA THR A 66 -6.54 21.56 3.13
C THR A 66 -5.58 20.59 2.47
N ASN A 67 -4.31 20.98 2.46
CA ASN A 67 -3.23 20.13 1.99
C ASN A 67 -3.02 18.89 2.89
N LYS A 68 -3.58 18.90 4.10
CA LYS A 68 -3.47 17.78 5.04
C LYS A 68 -4.69 17.70 5.95
N ILE A 69 -5.46 16.62 5.83
CA ILE A 69 -6.50 16.23 6.78
C ILE A 69 -6.34 14.77 7.15
N ARG A 70 -6.67 14.42 8.39
CA ARG A 70 -6.72 13.04 8.86
C ARG A 70 -7.99 12.38 8.31
N ALA A 71 -7.84 11.36 7.46
CA ALA A 71 -8.95 10.63 6.85
C ALA A 71 -9.56 9.60 7.82
N TYR A 72 -8.73 8.71 8.37
CA TYR A 72 -9.07 7.73 9.39
C TYR A 72 -7.77 7.20 9.99
N GLY A 73 -7.81 6.65 11.21
CA GLY A 73 -6.58 6.12 11.85
C GLY A 73 -5.46 7.16 11.83
N ALA A 74 -4.23 6.84 11.43
CA ALA A 74 -3.15 7.84 11.24
C ALA A 74 -2.97 8.28 9.76
N VAL A 75 -3.94 8.00 8.89
CA VAL A 75 -3.88 8.32 7.45
C VAL A 75 -4.19 9.79 7.24
N PHE A 76 -3.28 10.51 6.57
CA PHE A 76 -3.48 11.89 6.15
C PHE A 76 -3.54 12.00 4.63
N ILE A 77 -4.51 12.74 4.12
CA ILE A 77 -4.70 12.97 2.69
C ILE A 77 -4.71 14.46 2.38
N GLN A 78 -4.48 14.77 1.10
CA GLN A 78 -4.87 16.07 0.54
C GLN A 78 -6.38 16.06 0.30
N TYR A 79 -7.05 17.07 0.81
CA TYR A 79 -8.51 17.17 0.74
C TYR A 79 -8.88 18.52 0.16
N TYR A 80 -9.24 18.53 -1.12
CA TYR A 80 -9.61 19.73 -1.87
C TYR A 80 -10.99 19.60 -2.51
N PRO A 81 -12.06 19.36 -1.72
CA PRO A 81 -13.40 19.13 -2.25
C PRO A 81 -13.96 20.33 -3.03
N ASN A 82 -13.66 21.59 -2.64
CA ASN A 82 -14.12 22.76 -3.40
C ASN A 82 -13.41 22.85 -4.75
N ARG A 83 -12.11 22.52 -4.80
CA ARG A 83 -11.37 22.41 -6.07
C ARG A 83 -12.02 21.40 -7.01
N GLU A 84 -12.20 20.16 -6.54
CA GLU A 84 -12.71 19.08 -7.39
C GLU A 84 -14.17 19.33 -7.80
N LEU A 85 -14.99 19.91 -6.92
CA LEU A 85 -16.35 20.32 -7.25
C LEU A 85 -16.37 21.44 -8.32
N GLY A 86 -15.48 22.42 -8.21
CA GLY A 86 -15.33 23.46 -9.22
C GLY A 86 -14.93 22.92 -10.60
N ILE A 87 -14.05 21.90 -10.62
CA ILE A 87 -13.69 21.19 -11.86
C ILE A 87 -14.89 20.43 -12.43
N CYS A 88 -15.70 19.78 -11.59
CA CYS A 88 -16.91 19.11 -12.06
C CYS A 88 -17.88 20.09 -12.72
N TYR A 89 -18.09 21.28 -12.13
CA TYR A 89 -18.95 22.30 -12.72
C TYR A 89 -18.41 22.86 -14.04
N TYR A 90 -17.09 22.97 -14.18
CA TYR A 90 -16.46 23.34 -15.45
C TYR A 90 -16.82 22.34 -16.56
N HIS A 91 -16.73 21.04 -16.28
CA HIS A 91 -17.10 20.00 -17.24
C HIS A 91 -18.62 19.87 -17.48
N LEU A 92 -19.44 20.30 -16.52
CA LEU A 92 -20.89 20.38 -16.67
C LEU A 92 -21.36 21.67 -17.39
N GLY A 93 -20.43 22.56 -17.77
CA GLY A 93 -20.73 23.80 -18.47
C GLY A 93 -21.20 24.95 -17.58
N ASP A 94 -21.19 24.78 -16.26
CA ASP A 94 -21.59 25.82 -15.30
C ASP A 94 -20.38 26.64 -14.85
N MET A 95 -19.99 27.59 -15.70
CA MET A 95 -18.77 28.39 -15.53
C MET A 95 -18.82 29.30 -14.29
N GLU A 96 -20.00 29.76 -13.90
CA GLU A 96 -20.17 30.63 -12.73
C GLU A 96 -19.93 29.86 -11.44
N ARG A 97 -20.57 28.70 -11.25
CA ARG A 97 -20.30 27.84 -10.09
C ARG A 97 -18.87 27.32 -10.09
N ALA A 98 -18.34 26.94 -11.25
CA ALA A 98 -16.95 26.51 -11.37
C ALA A 98 -15.97 27.58 -10.86
N ARG A 99 -16.13 28.82 -11.32
CA ARG A 99 -15.29 29.96 -10.89
C ARG A 99 -15.40 30.20 -9.40
N GLN A 100 -16.62 30.20 -8.85
CA GLN A 100 -16.88 30.43 -7.43
C GLN A 100 -16.18 29.40 -6.54
N TYR A 101 -16.32 28.11 -6.83
CA TYR A 101 -15.73 27.04 -6.03
C TYR A 101 -14.19 26.97 -6.17
N LEU A 102 -13.65 27.23 -7.35
CA LEU A 102 -12.19 27.28 -7.56
C LEU A 102 -11.55 28.49 -6.85
N GLN A 103 -12.20 29.66 -6.86
CA GLN A 103 -11.74 30.82 -6.08
C GLN A 103 -11.88 30.58 -4.57
N LEU A 104 -12.92 29.88 -4.14
CA LEU A 104 -13.09 29.49 -2.73
C LEU A 104 -11.97 28.54 -2.29
N SER A 105 -11.64 27.54 -3.12
CA SER A 105 -10.52 26.62 -2.89
C SER A 105 -9.20 27.39 -2.71
N LEU A 106 -8.86 28.30 -3.64
CA LEU A 106 -7.64 29.09 -3.56
C LEU A 106 -7.56 30.03 -2.35
N ARG A 107 -8.70 30.51 -1.85
CA ARG A 107 -8.76 31.30 -0.60
C ARG A 107 -8.48 30.45 0.63
N GLN A 108 -8.79 29.16 0.60
CA GLN A 108 -8.60 28.25 1.73
C GLN A 108 -7.22 27.59 1.70
N SER A 109 -6.78 27.09 0.54
CA SER A 109 -5.47 26.48 0.38
C SER A 109 -4.94 26.63 -1.05
N SER A 110 -3.66 26.96 -1.19
CA SER A 110 -3.05 27.11 -2.51
C SER A 110 -3.08 25.80 -3.29
N SER A 111 -3.41 25.88 -4.59
CA SER A 111 -3.55 24.72 -5.45
C SER A 111 -3.31 25.08 -6.91
N SER A 112 -2.20 24.60 -7.48
CA SER A 112 -1.84 24.84 -8.88
C SER A 112 -2.94 24.39 -9.86
N ARG A 113 -3.60 23.28 -9.53
CA ARG A 113 -4.71 22.73 -10.31
C ARG A 113 -5.94 23.64 -10.29
N ALA A 114 -6.22 24.33 -9.19
CA ALA A 114 -7.34 25.28 -9.13
C ALA A 114 -7.06 26.53 -9.99
N THR A 115 -5.82 27.04 -9.95
CA THR A 115 -5.35 28.14 -10.80
C THR A 115 -5.43 27.79 -12.29
N GLU A 116 -5.03 26.58 -12.67
CA GLU A 116 -5.11 26.11 -14.06
C GLU A 116 -6.54 26.17 -14.61
N TYR A 117 -7.52 25.65 -13.86
CA TYR A 117 -8.92 25.65 -14.31
C TYR A 117 -9.56 27.05 -14.29
N LEU A 118 -9.18 27.92 -13.36
CA LEU A 118 -9.60 29.33 -13.42
C LEU A 118 -9.06 30.03 -14.66
N ASN A 119 -7.82 29.76 -15.05
CA ASN A 119 -7.25 30.31 -16.28
C ASN A 119 -8.00 29.81 -17.52
N LYS A 120 -8.41 28.53 -17.55
CA LYS A 120 -9.25 27.97 -18.63
C LYS A 120 -10.60 28.68 -18.74
N ILE A 121 -11.26 28.93 -17.60
CA ILE A 121 -12.53 29.66 -17.54
C ILE A 121 -12.34 31.11 -18.04
N THR A 122 -11.29 31.80 -17.59
CA THR A 122 -11.00 33.17 -18.02
C THR A 122 -10.65 33.25 -19.51
N ALA A 123 -9.98 32.23 -20.05
CA ALA A 123 -9.63 32.13 -21.46
C ALA A 123 -10.80 31.69 -22.37
N GLY A 124 -12.00 31.42 -21.81
CA GLY A 124 -13.16 30.99 -22.57
C GLY A 124 -13.00 29.61 -23.23
N GLN A 125 -12.11 28.77 -22.73
CA GLN A 125 -11.90 27.43 -23.27
C GLN A 125 -13.11 26.55 -22.95
N ALA A 126 -13.71 25.95 -23.99
CA ALA A 126 -14.79 24.99 -23.81
C ALA A 126 -14.25 23.71 -23.15
N PRO A 127 -15.02 23.05 -22.27
CA PRO A 127 -14.63 21.77 -21.72
C PRO A 127 -14.49 20.75 -22.86
N PRO A 128 -13.48 19.85 -22.83
CA PRO A 128 -13.37 18.79 -23.81
C PRO A 128 -14.65 17.92 -23.77
N PRO A 129 -15.12 17.40 -24.92
CA PRO A 129 -16.34 16.61 -24.97
C PRO A 129 -16.23 15.41 -24.02
N THR A 130 -17.24 15.26 -23.16
CA THR A 130 -17.38 14.13 -22.27
C THR A 130 -17.41 12.83 -23.08
N PRO A 131 -16.59 11.82 -22.77
CA PRO A 131 -16.83 10.47 -23.25
C PRO A 131 -18.20 10.04 -22.73
N VAL A 132 -19.14 9.80 -23.64
CA VAL A 132 -20.49 9.34 -23.27
C VAL A 132 -20.37 7.96 -22.59
N PRO A 133 -20.88 7.78 -21.36
CA PRO A 133 -20.92 6.46 -20.73
C PRO A 133 -21.88 5.56 -21.52
N ALA A 134 -21.39 4.42 -22.01
CA ALA A 134 -22.25 3.41 -22.61
C ALA A 134 -23.22 2.85 -21.55
N GLN A 135 -24.52 3.04 -21.78
CA GLN A 135 -25.59 2.46 -20.96
C GLN A 135 -25.69 0.93 -21.21
N PRO A 136 -25.96 0.11 -20.18
CA PRO A 136 -26.11 -1.34 -20.36
C PRO A 136 -27.49 -1.69 -20.90
N ALA A 137 -27.55 -2.21 -22.14
CA ALA A 137 -28.72 -2.87 -22.71
C ALA A 137 -28.48 -4.38 -22.86
N ALA A 138 -29.54 -5.14 -22.65
CA ALA A 138 -29.56 -6.60 -22.51
C ALA A 138 -29.21 -7.39 -23.79
N THR A 139 -28.48 -8.50 -23.57
CA THR A 139 -28.47 -9.82 -24.25
C THR A 139 -28.38 -9.98 -25.78
N THR A 140 -27.19 -10.47 -26.20
CA THR A 140 -26.83 -11.48 -27.24
C THR A 140 -27.00 -11.21 -28.75
N PRO A 141 -26.17 -11.83 -29.65
CA PRO A 141 -24.82 -12.39 -29.51
C PRO A 141 -23.80 -11.96 -30.62
N SER A 142 -22.51 -11.97 -30.25
CA SER A 142 -21.32 -12.21 -31.10
C SER A 142 -20.95 -11.22 -32.24
N SER A 143 -19.84 -10.49 -32.08
CA SER A 143 -18.60 -10.80 -32.82
C SER A 143 -17.40 -9.93 -32.38
N LYS A 144 -16.42 -10.62 -31.82
CA LYS A 144 -14.96 -10.37 -31.74
C LYS A 144 -14.44 -8.93 -32.00
N THR A 145 -13.98 -8.29 -30.93
CA THR A 145 -12.67 -7.63 -30.89
C THR A 145 -12.18 -7.57 -29.43
N PRO A 146 -10.88 -7.77 -29.15
CA PRO A 146 -10.40 -8.17 -27.83
C PRO A 146 -10.41 -7.02 -26.83
N LYS A 147 -10.99 -7.30 -25.66
CA LYS A 147 -10.85 -6.52 -24.42
C LYS A 147 -9.35 -6.21 -24.21
N PRO A 148 -8.95 -4.94 -23.97
CA PRO A 148 -7.62 -4.65 -23.46
C PRO A 148 -7.44 -5.49 -22.19
N ALA A 149 -6.40 -6.33 -22.20
CA ALA A 149 -6.12 -7.29 -21.15
C ALA A 149 -6.37 -6.65 -19.78
N ALA A 150 -7.27 -7.27 -19.01
CA ALA A 150 -7.35 -7.00 -17.60
C ALA A 150 -5.92 -7.10 -17.08
N GLU A 151 -5.41 -6.02 -16.50
CA GLU A 151 -4.18 -6.08 -15.72
C GLU A 151 -4.34 -7.29 -14.80
N PRO A 152 -3.39 -8.24 -14.80
CA PRO A 152 -3.55 -9.47 -14.05
C PRO A 152 -3.74 -9.06 -12.59
N SER A 153 -4.95 -9.26 -12.08
CA SER A 153 -5.18 -9.29 -10.64
C SER A 153 -4.36 -10.47 -10.14
N THR A 154 -3.10 -10.21 -9.77
CA THR A 154 -2.23 -11.21 -9.18
C THR A 154 -2.94 -11.73 -7.94
N THR A 155 -3.41 -12.98 -8.03
CA THR A 155 -3.99 -13.70 -6.91
C THR A 155 -2.92 -13.74 -5.83
N ILE A 156 -3.13 -13.01 -4.73
CA ILE A 156 -2.28 -13.09 -3.54
C ILE A 156 -2.68 -14.36 -2.82
N ILE A 157 -1.75 -15.29 -2.68
CA ILE A 157 -1.99 -16.61 -2.10
C ILE A 157 -1.04 -16.78 -0.95
N GLY A 158 -1.59 -17.12 0.21
CA GLY A 158 -0.93 -16.96 1.49
C GLY A 158 -0.81 -15.50 1.92
N ASP A 159 -0.01 -15.28 2.97
CA ASP A 159 0.32 -13.96 3.45
C ASP A 159 1.40 -13.32 2.55
N ARG A 160 1.27 -12.02 2.25
CA ARG A 160 2.37 -11.24 1.67
C ARG A 160 3.62 -11.41 2.53
N LEU A 161 4.80 -11.44 1.90
CA LEU A 161 6.08 -11.45 2.61
C LEU A 161 6.05 -10.41 3.74
N SER A 162 6.11 -10.92 4.98
CA SER A 162 6.05 -10.09 6.17
C SER A 162 7.42 -9.49 6.43
N ILE A 163 7.46 -8.17 6.62
CA ILE A 163 8.71 -7.46 6.81
C ILE A 163 8.67 -6.58 8.05
N ALA A 164 9.79 -6.53 8.77
CA ALA A 164 10.06 -5.50 9.77
C ALA A 164 11.10 -4.51 9.23
N ILE A 165 10.98 -3.25 9.61
CA ILE A 165 11.96 -2.22 9.26
C ILE A 165 12.75 -1.88 10.50
N LEU A 166 14.02 -2.23 10.49
CA LEU A 166 14.94 -1.91 11.58
C LEU A 166 15.41 -0.45 11.45
N PRO A 167 15.86 0.17 12.57
CA PRO A 167 16.47 1.48 12.52
C PRO A 167 17.62 1.51 11.52
N PHE A 168 17.60 2.51 10.63
CA PHE A 168 18.71 2.77 9.73
C PHE A 168 19.81 3.51 10.50
N GLU A 169 21.06 3.11 10.30
CA GLU A 169 22.18 3.90 10.79
C GLU A 169 22.16 5.28 10.14
N THR A 170 22.41 6.34 10.89
CA THR A 170 22.51 7.68 10.33
C THR A 170 23.92 8.23 10.58
N LYS A 171 24.62 8.58 9.49
CA LYS A 171 25.99 9.13 9.55
C LYS A 171 25.97 10.56 9.01
N GLY A 172 26.24 11.53 9.88
CA GLY A 172 26.34 12.96 9.50
C GLY A 172 24.99 13.68 9.32
N ILE A 173 23.89 13.10 9.78
CA ILE A 173 22.52 13.62 9.58
C ILE A 173 21.92 14.25 10.87
N GLY A 174 22.54 14.00 12.03
CA GLY A 174 21.95 14.19 13.36
C GLY A 174 21.94 15.60 13.97
N GLY A 175 21.57 16.64 13.22
CA GLY A 175 21.41 17.99 13.80
C GLY A 175 20.42 18.91 13.09
N GLU A 176 20.35 18.87 11.76
CA GLU A 176 19.52 19.79 10.96
C GLU A 176 18.10 19.28 10.69
N LEU A 177 17.83 17.98 10.91
CA LEU A 177 16.53 17.36 10.61
C LEU A 177 15.56 17.34 11.79
N GLY A 178 15.97 17.73 13.01
CA GLY A 178 15.10 17.62 14.19
C GLY A 178 14.54 16.20 14.39
N GLU A 179 13.48 16.07 15.18
CA GLU A 179 12.77 14.81 15.51
C GLU A 179 12.07 14.15 14.29
N ILE A 180 12.54 14.36 13.05
CA ILE A 180 12.02 13.64 11.90
C ILE A 180 12.48 12.21 12.00
N ASP A 181 11.53 11.35 12.33
CA ASP A 181 11.76 9.93 12.37
C ASP A 181 11.82 9.36 10.95
N LEU A 182 13.03 9.28 10.38
CA LEU A 182 13.27 8.68 9.07
C LEU A 182 12.77 7.22 9.03
N LEU A 183 12.76 6.53 10.16
CA LEU A 183 12.23 5.17 10.26
C LEU A 183 10.74 5.12 9.95
N ASP A 184 9.95 6.05 10.49
CA ASP A 184 8.51 6.13 10.23
C ASP A 184 8.23 6.46 8.75
N LYS A 185 9.08 7.28 8.14
CA LYS A 185 8.98 7.58 6.71
C LYS A 185 9.27 6.34 5.86
N ILE A 186 10.32 5.60 6.16
CA ILE A 186 10.66 4.34 5.47
C ILE A 186 9.52 3.33 5.65
N THR A 187 9.00 3.19 6.87
CA THR A 187 7.85 2.33 7.19
C THR A 187 6.62 2.68 6.37
N THR A 188 6.27 3.96 6.32
CA THR A 188 5.14 4.46 5.51
C THR A 188 5.33 4.16 4.03
N VAL A 189 6.54 4.38 3.50
CA VAL A 189 6.86 4.11 2.09
C VAL A 189 6.66 2.63 1.77
N PHE A 190 7.26 1.72 2.54
CA PHE A 190 7.14 0.28 2.33
C PHE A 190 5.70 -0.23 2.48
N PHE A 191 4.94 0.32 3.43
CA PHE A 191 3.52 -0.01 3.60
C PHE A 191 2.69 0.36 2.35
N ASN A 192 2.94 1.56 1.81
CA ASN A 192 2.24 2.08 0.63
C ASN A 192 2.64 1.38 -0.68
N LEU A 193 3.71 0.58 -0.70
CA LEU A 193 4.03 -0.24 -1.86
C LEU A 193 3.00 -1.34 -2.13
N HIS A 194 2.20 -1.69 -1.11
CA HIS A 194 1.21 -2.78 -1.11
C HIS A 194 1.77 -4.14 -1.55
N ARG A 195 3.09 -4.30 -1.51
CA ARG A 195 3.83 -5.53 -1.87
C ARG A 195 4.12 -6.42 -0.67
N PHE A 196 4.33 -5.82 0.50
CA PHE A 196 4.78 -6.48 1.72
C PHE A 196 3.73 -6.33 2.83
N LYS A 197 3.74 -7.26 3.79
CA LYS A 197 3.01 -7.12 5.07
C LYS A 197 3.97 -6.48 6.06
N VAL A 198 3.92 -5.15 6.17
CA VAL A 198 4.83 -4.40 7.06
C VAL A 198 4.33 -4.52 8.50
N ILE A 199 5.20 -4.92 9.41
CA ILE A 199 4.91 -4.95 10.85
C ILE A 199 5.14 -3.58 11.47
N GLU A 200 4.22 -3.19 12.35
CA GLU A 200 4.25 -1.90 13.04
C GLU A 200 5.41 -1.80 14.04
N ARG A 201 5.96 -0.58 14.15
CA ARG A 201 7.10 -0.27 15.01
C ARG A 201 6.90 -0.62 16.49
N ALA A 202 5.70 -0.44 17.03
CA ALA A 202 5.42 -0.75 18.44
C ALA A 202 5.69 -2.24 18.78
N GLN A 203 5.49 -3.15 17.81
CA GLN A 203 5.81 -4.56 17.99
C GLN A 203 7.32 -4.80 17.98
N LEU A 204 8.07 -4.03 17.19
CA LEU A 204 9.55 -4.04 17.19
C LEU A 204 10.08 -3.58 18.56
N GLU A 205 9.58 -2.46 19.07
CA GLU A 205 10.04 -1.88 20.34
C GLU A 205 9.81 -2.80 21.54
N LYS A 206 8.69 -3.52 21.54
CA LYS A 206 8.40 -4.52 22.57
C LYS A 206 9.45 -5.64 22.58
N VAL A 207 9.73 -6.23 21.42
CA VAL A 207 10.72 -7.32 21.29
C VAL A 207 12.14 -6.83 21.62
N LEU A 208 12.51 -5.64 21.13
CA LEU A 208 13.81 -5.04 21.41
C LEU A 208 14.02 -4.74 22.90
N SER A 209 12.97 -4.25 23.58
CA SER A 209 12.98 -4.00 25.02
C SER A 209 13.09 -5.30 25.83
N GLU A 210 12.37 -6.35 25.42
CA GLU A 210 12.41 -7.66 26.06
C GLU A 210 13.77 -8.36 25.93
N GLN A 211 14.47 -8.17 24.81
CA GLN A 211 15.77 -8.80 24.52
C GLN A 211 16.98 -7.96 24.99
N GLN A 212 16.77 -6.80 25.64
CA GLN A 212 17.83 -5.86 26.04
C GLN A 212 18.79 -5.47 24.90
N LEU A 213 18.31 -5.51 23.65
CA LEU A 213 19.13 -5.19 22.49
C LEU A 213 19.25 -3.67 22.36
N GLY A 214 20.47 -3.16 22.48
CA GLY A 214 20.77 -1.74 22.26
C GLY A 214 20.73 -1.38 20.77
N MET A 215 20.16 -0.22 20.44
CA MET A 215 20.04 0.30 19.06
C MET A 215 21.34 0.89 18.49
N THR A 216 22.48 0.71 19.13
CA THR A 216 23.72 1.41 18.77
C THR A 216 24.70 0.49 18.05
N GLY A 217 24.83 0.65 16.74
CA GLY A 217 25.89 0.05 15.94
C GLY A 217 25.43 -0.54 14.61
N VAL A 218 26.40 -0.95 13.80
CA VAL A 218 26.17 -1.59 12.49
C VAL A 218 25.50 -2.92 12.75
N ILE A 219 24.20 -3.00 12.50
CA ILE A 219 23.46 -4.26 12.59
C ILE A 219 23.94 -5.14 11.43
N ASP A 220 24.67 -6.21 11.75
CA ASP A 220 25.05 -7.22 10.77
C ASP A 220 23.85 -8.08 10.37
N ALA A 221 23.99 -8.84 9.28
CA ALA A 221 22.88 -9.61 8.72
C ALA A 221 22.34 -10.68 9.68
N SER A 222 23.22 -11.30 10.48
CA SER A 222 22.85 -12.28 11.50
C SER A 222 22.01 -11.67 12.62
N THR A 223 22.43 -10.53 13.15
CA THR A 223 21.72 -9.82 14.22
C THR A 223 20.37 -9.30 13.71
N ALA A 224 20.34 -8.76 12.50
CA ALA A 224 19.09 -8.33 11.87
C ALA A 224 18.11 -9.50 11.72
N ALA A 225 18.59 -10.66 11.27
CA ALA A 225 17.79 -11.86 11.12
C ALA A 225 17.26 -12.39 12.47
N GLU A 226 18.08 -12.39 13.52
CA GLU A 226 17.67 -12.79 14.87
C GLU A 226 16.59 -11.87 15.45
N ILE A 227 16.75 -10.55 15.30
CA ILE A 227 15.73 -9.57 15.68
C ILE A 227 14.43 -9.87 14.91
N GLY A 228 14.53 -10.08 13.60
CA GLY A 228 13.39 -10.44 12.75
C GLY A 228 12.69 -11.74 13.16
N LYS A 229 13.44 -12.77 13.55
CA LYS A 229 12.89 -14.01 14.12
C LYS A 229 12.12 -13.74 15.41
N GLY A 230 12.65 -12.90 16.29
CA GLY A 230 11.98 -12.49 17.53
C GLY A 230 10.65 -11.77 17.30
N ILE A 231 10.56 -10.99 16.21
CA ILE A 231 9.32 -10.29 15.79
C ILE A 231 8.35 -11.25 15.07
N GLY A 232 8.86 -12.32 14.46
CA GLY A 232 8.07 -13.27 13.68
C GLY A 232 7.80 -12.83 12.25
N VAL A 233 8.74 -12.12 11.62
CA VAL A 233 8.68 -11.71 10.21
C VAL A 233 9.48 -12.63 9.30
N ASP A 234 9.11 -12.71 8.02
CA ASP A 234 9.83 -13.47 6.99
C ASP A 234 11.15 -12.80 6.60
N ALA A 235 11.20 -11.46 6.60
CA ALA A 235 12.38 -10.70 6.24
C ALA A 235 12.50 -9.39 7.03
N VAL A 236 13.70 -8.82 7.09
CA VAL A 236 13.97 -7.52 7.70
C VAL A 236 14.59 -6.56 6.71
N VAL A 237 14.18 -5.30 6.77
CA VAL A 237 14.79 -4.20 6.03
C VAL A 237 15.70 -3.44 6.99
N CYS A 238 16.99 -3.34 6.66
CA CYS A 238 17.96 -2.59 7.44
C CYS A 238 18.96 -1.89 6.51
N GLY A 239 19.72 -0.93 7.05
CA GLY A 239 20.63 -0.17 6.22
C GLY A 239 21.26 1.03 6.89
N SER A 240 21.85 1.89 6.08
CA SER A 240 22.49 3.13 6.52
C SER A 240 22.11 4.30 5.61
N ILE A 241 21.99 5.48 6.21
CA ILE A 241 21.82 6.75 5.52
C ILE A 241 23.03 7.61 5.86
N ALA A 242 23.77 8.02 4.84
CA ALA A 242 24.99 8.81 5.01
C ALA A 242 24.87 10.16 4.32
N ARG A 243 25.39 11.21 4.96
CA ARG A 243 25.53 12.54 4.35
C ARG A 243 26.93 12.72 3.81
N THR A 244 27.03 13.24 2.58
CA THR A 244 28.28 13.68 1.96
C THR A 244 28.12 15.12 1.45
N GLY A 245 28.63 16.09 2.21
CA GLY A 245 28.46 17.51 1.89
C GLY A 245 26.98 17.93 1.92
N ASN A 246 26.43 18.31 0.77
CA ASN A 246 25.00 18.60 0.60
C ASN A 246 24.19 17.43 0.00
N ALA A 247 24.85 16.30 -0.30
CA ALA A 247 24.17 15.11 -0.79
C ALA A 247 23.93 14.12 0.35
N ALA A 248 22.96 13.22 0.16
CA ALA A 248 22.74 12.07 1.02
C ALA A 248 22.66 10.80 0.17
N SER A 249 23.02 9.67 0.77
CA SER A 249 22.81 8.34 0.21
C SER A 249 22.09 7.46 1.22
N ILE A 250 21.31 6.51 0.72
CA ILE A 250 20.73 5.41 1.51
C ILE A 250 21.20 4.10 0.90
N ASP A 251 21.67 3.20 1.75
CA ASP A 251 21.96 1.82 1.44
C ASP A 251 20.96 0.97 2.21
N ALA A 252 20.09 0.24 1.52
CA ALA A 252 19.06 -0.60 2.11
C ALA A 252 19.25 -2.06 1.70
N ARG A 253 19.05 -2.97 2.64
CA ARG A 253 19.13 -4.43 2.43
C ARG A 253 17.86 -5.08 2.95
N LEU A 254 17.36 -6.07 2.20
CA LEU A 254 16.31 -6.97 2.63
C LEU A 254 16.95 -8.32 2.97
N ILE A 255 16.78 -8.80 4.19
CA ILE A 255 17.45 -9.98 4.73
C ILE A 255 16.40 -11.01 5.13
N ASP A 256 16.57 -12.25 4.67
CA ASP A 256 15.72 -13.38 5.05
C ASP A 256 15.98 -13.73 6.51
N THR A 257 14.94 -13.75 7.35
CA THR A 257 15.13 -13.98 8.79
C THR A 257 15.54 -15.41 9.07
N GLU A 258 15.07 -16.39 8.32
CA GLU A 258 15.34 -17.81 8.55
C GLU A 258 16.80 -18.16 8.31
N THR A 259 17.34 -17.70 7.18
CA THR A 259 18.66 -18.04 6.64
C THR A 259 19.74 -16.98 6.88
N ALA A 260 19.35 -15.78 7.33
CA ALA A 260 20.21 -14.59 7.41
C ALA A 260 20.84 -14.15 6.08
N ALA A 261 20.35 -14.67 4.95
CA ALA A 261 20.85 -14.32 3.63
C ALA A 261 20.29 -12.97 3.16
N ILE A 262 21.11 -12.19 2.47
CA ILE A 262 20.66 -10.95 1.80
C ILE A 262 19.86 -11.35 0.56
N ILE A 263 18.57 -11.03 0.56
CA ILE A 263 17.66 -11.25 -0.58
C ILE A 263 17.93 -10.22 -1.68
N THR A 264 18.02 -8.94 -1.30
CA THR A 264 18.36 -7.83 -2.19
C THR A 264 19.03 -6.70 -1.40
N ALA A 265 19.89 -5.95 -2.09
CA ALA A 265 20.53 -4.74 -1.58
C ALA A 265 20.44 -3.65 -2.65
N GLN A 266 20.00 -2.46 -2.26
CA GLN A 266 19.73 -1.35 -3.15
C GLN A 266 20.21 -0.04 -2.54
N ASP A 267 20.67 0.87 -3.40
CA ASP A 267 21.09 2.20 -3.02
C ASP A 267 20.23 3.29 -3.70
N ALA A 268 20.24 4.48 -3.13
CA ALA A 268 19.70 5.68 -3.78
C ALA A 268 20.42 6.93 -3.25
N TYR A 269 20.35 8.01 -4.04
CA TYR A 269 21.06 9.26 -3.77
C TYR A 269 20.10 10.44 -3.81
N ALA A 270 20.36 11.42 -2.95
CA ALA A 270 19.66 12.70 -2.91
C ALA A 270 20.65 13.85 -3.11
N ASN A 271 20.30 14.79 -4.00
CA ASN A 271 21.01 16.06 -4.16
C ASN A 271 20.49 17.12 -3.17
N GLY A 272 20.50 16.77 -1.88
CA GLY A 272 19.99 17.63 -0.82
C GLY A 272 19.65 16.83 0.44
N ILE A 273 19.69 17.51 1.58
CA ILE A 273 19.29 16.95 2.88
C ILE A 273 17.91 17.44 3.34
N ASN A 274 17.16 18.10 2.46
CA ASN A 274 15.80 18.54 2.80
C ASN A 274 14.81 17.37 2.76
N LEU A 275 13.70 17.52 3.48
CA LEU A 275 12.65 16.50 3.61
C LEU A 275 12.15 15.92 2.26
N PRO A 276 11.86 16.73 1.23
CA PRO A 276 11.46 16.23 -0.07
C PRO A 276 12.53 15.35 -0.73
N ALA A 277 13.79 15.78 -0.73
CA ALA A 277 14.90 15.04 -1.36
C ALA A 277 15.14 13.69 -0.65
N LEU A 278 15.13 13.68 0.68
CA LEU A 278 15.25 12.45 1.46
C LEU A 278 14.04 11.53 1.24
N SER A 279 12.83 12.08 1.18
CA SER A 279 11.61 11.31 0.90
C SER A 279 11.67 10.64 -0.47
N GLN A 280 12.16 11.35 -1.49
CA GLN A 280 12.32 10.83 -2.84
C GLN A 280 13.37 9.71 -2.88
N MET A 281 14.51 9.92 -2.23
CA MET A 281 15.58 8.91 -2.14
C MET A 281 15.10 7.63 -1.44
N ILE A 282 14.39 7.75 -0.32
CA ILE A 282 13.78 6.61 0.37
C ILE A 282 12.78 5.89 -0.55
N GLN A 283 11.92 6.65 -1.25
CA GLN A 283 10.95 6.09 -2.18
C GLN A 283 11.62 5.34 -3.33
N GLU A 284 12.73 5.86 -3.85
CA GLU A 284 13.49 5.22 -4.91
C GLU A 284 14.10 3.90 -4.44
N ALA A 285 14.80 3.89 -3.29
CA ALA A 285 15.38 2.67 -2.74
C ALA A 285 14.31 1.59 -2.48
N ALA A 286 13.17 1.98 -1.91
CA ALA A 286 12.06 1.09 -1.65
C ALA A 286 11.42 0.54 -2.94
N ASN A 287 11.30 1.36 -3.99
CA ASN A 287 10.83 0.93 -5.31
C ASN A 287 11.81 -0.05 -5.96
N LYS A 288 13.13 0.18 -5.87
CA LYS A 288 14.14 -0.77 -6.35
C LYS A 288 14.01 -2.12 -5.65
N ILE A 289 13.84 -2.12 -4.32
CA ILE A 289 13.60 -3.36 -3.54
C ILE A 289 12.31 -4.07 -3.98
N LYS A 290 11.21 -3.33 -4.19
CA LYS A 290 9.96 -3.90 -4.70
C LYS A 290 10.14 -4.54 -6.08
N ASN A 291 10.86 -3.88 -6.98
CA ASN A 291 11.08 -4.36 -8.35
C ASN A 291 11.94 -5.63 -8.38
N ASP A 292 12.87 -5.76 -7.43
CA ASP A 292 13.66 -6.97 -7.22
C ASP A 292 12.85 -8.13 -6.62
N MET A 293 11.65 -7.85 -6.10
CA MET A 293 10.72 -8.82 -5.50
C MET A 293 9.42 -8.91 -6.32
N PRO A 294 9.45 -9.31 -7.60
CA PRO A 294 8.26 -9.32 -8.43
C PRO A 294 7.25 -10.37 -7.95
N LEU A 295 5.95 -10.05 -8.06
CA LEU A 295 4.84 -10.98 -7.86
C LEU A 295 4.49 -11.63 -9.21
N ILE A 296 4.95 -12.86 -9.42
CA ILE A 296 4.87 -13.54 -10.70
C ILE A 296 4.17 -14.86 -10.49
N THR A 297 3.23 -15.15 -11.37
CA THR A 297 2.54 -16.43 -11.42
C THR A 297 3.08 -17.34 -12.53
N GLY A 298 3.09 -18.63 -12.24
CA GLY A 298 3.55 -19.70 -13.12
C GLY A 298 2.91 -21.04 -12.76
N TYR A 299 3.53 -22.11 -13.23
CA TYR A 299 3.07 -23.49 -13.10
C TYR A 299 4.22 -24.42 -12.73
N VAL A 300 3.87 -25.46 -12.00
CA VAL A 300 4.72 -26.64 -11.81
C VAL A 300 4.73 -27.45 -13.09
N ILE A 301 5.90 -27.61 -13.71
CA ILE A 301 6.07 -28.39 -14.95
C ILE A 301 6.64 -29.79 -14.69
N GLN A 302 7.34 -29.99 -13.58
CA GLN A 302 7.83 -31.32 -13.15
C GLN A 302 7.96 -31.38 -11.63
N THR A 303 7.77 -32.57 -11.06
CA THR A 303 7.87 -32.83 -9.61
C THR A 303 8.75 -34.04 -9.35
N GLU A 304 9.74 -33.90 -8.48
CA GLU A 304 10.66 -34.96 -8.07
C GLU A 304 10.86 -34.90 -6.55
N GLN A 305 10.19 -35.78 -5.79
CA GLN A 305 10.28 -35.84 -4.33
C GLN A 305 10.04 -34.47 -3.65
N ASP A 306 11.12 -33.75 -3.29
CA ASP A 306 11.14 -32.44 -2.65
C ASP A 306 11.47 -31.29 -3.62
N ARG A 307 11.72 -31.58 -4.89
CA ARG A 307 12.06 -30.61 -5.94
C ARG A 307 10.91 -30.40 -6.92
N LEU A 308 10.72 -29.14 -7.29
CA LEU A 308 9.74 -28.69 -8.26
C LEU A 308 10.46 -27.94 -9.37
N THR A 309 10.20 -28.31 -10.62
CA THR A 309 10.59 -27.50 -11.77
C THR A 309 9.42 -26.61 -12.15
N LEU A 310 9.69 -25.32 -12.28
CA LEU A 310 8.70 -24.26 -12.45
C LEU A 310 8.98 -23.50 -13.75
N ASP A 311 7.95 -23.09 -14.48
CA ASP A 311 8.05 -22.28 -15.72
C ASP A 311 8.40 -20.80 -15.47
N LEU A 312 9.14 -20.55 -14.39
CA LEU A 312 9.55 -19.25 -13.90
C LEU A 312 11.08 -19.19 -13.93
N GLY A 313 11.64 -18.43 -14.87
CA GLY A 313 13.10 -18.26 -15.06
C GLY A 313 13.60 -16.83 -14.88
N ARG A 314 14.89 -16.62 -15.15
CA ARG A 314 15.57 -15.30 -15.07
C ARG A 314 14.91 -14.25 -15.96
N SER A 315 14.46 -14.65 -17.15
CA SER A 315 13.77 -13.77 -18.10
C SER A 315 12.49 -13.14 -17.53
N ARG A 316 11.89 -13.77 -16.51
CA ARG A 316 10.73 -13.24 -15.79
C ARG A 316 11.11 -12.50 -14.52
N GLY A 317 12.38 -12.49 -14.12
CA GLY A 317 12.86 -11.80 -12.91
C GLY A 317 13.06 -12.71 -11.70
N ILE A 318 13.04 -14.03 -11.87
CA ILE A 318 13.34 -14.97 -10.78
C ILE A 318 14.83 -14.95 -10.45
N ARG A 319 15.13 -15.02 -9.16
CA ARG A 319 16.49 -15.09 -8.61
C ARG A 319 16.60 -16.24 -7.62
N LYS A 320 17.82 -16.77 -7.49
CA LYS A 320 18.13 -17.79 -6.48
C LYS A 320 17.82 -17.24 -5.09
N GLY A 321 17.24 -18.07 -4.24
CA GLY A 321 16.86 -17.72 -2.87
C GLY A 321 15.46 -17.15 -2.73
N MET A 322 14.80 -16.70 -3.81
CA MET A 322 13.40 -16.28 -3.77
C MET A 322 12.51 -17.44 -3.31
N LYS A 323 11.42 -17.13 -2.62
CA LYS A 323 10.42 -18.10 -2.15
C LYS A 323 9.16 -18.00 -3.02
N CYS A 324 8.37 -19.07 -3.07
CA CYS A 324 7.09 -19.12 -3.76
C CYS A 324 6.08 -20.02 -3.05
N HIS A 325 4.80 -19.72 -3.25
CA HIS A 325 3.68 -20.56 -2.85
C HIS A 325 3.23 -21.41 -4.03
N VAL A 326 3.03 -22.70 -3.79
CA VAL A 326 2.43 -23.64 -4.73
C VAL A 326 1.01 -23.94 -4.27
N TYR A 327 0.07 -23.83 -5.19
CA TYR A 327 -1.35 -23.93 -4.89
C TYR A 327 -2.13 -24.59 -6.02
N ARG A 328 -3.30 -25.12 -5.69
CA ARG A 328 -4.25 -25.66 -6.65
C ARG A 328 -5.52 -24.83 -6.66
N GLU A 329 -5.96 -24.45 -7.86
CA GLU A 329 -7.27 -23.84 -8.04
C GLU A 329 -8.35 -24.93 -7.97
N GLY A 330 -9.28 -24.78 -7.03
CA GLY A 330 -10.46 -25.62 -6.84
C GLY A 330 -11.71 -25.03 -7.48
N GLU A 331 -12.86 -25.27 -6.85
CA GLU A 331 -14.18 -24.90 -7.39
C GLU A 331 -14.34 -23.38 -7.61
N PRO A 332 -15.00 -22.95 -8.69
CA PRO A 332 -15.31 -21.55 -8.93
C PRO A 332 -16.15 -20.96 -7.79
N ILE A 333 -15.70 -19.83 -7.23
CA ILE A 333 -16.47 -19.04 -6.27
C ILE A 333 -17.39 -18.14 -7.07
N VAL A 334 -18.69 -18.38 -6.97
CA VAL A 334 -19.70 -17.66 -7.76
C VAL A 334 -20.45 -16.67 -6.87
N HIS A 335 -20.61 -15.44 -7.32
CA HIS A 335 -21.42 -14.45 -6.63
C HIS A 335 -22.88 -14.93 -6.56
N PRO A 336 -23.51 -14.99 -5.37
CA PRO A 336 -24.83 -15.59 -5.22
C PRO A 336 -25.90 -14.86 -6.06
N VAL A 337 -25.77 -13.54 -6.17
CA VAL A 337 -26.67 -12.64 -6.93
C VAL A 337 -26.30 -12.49 -8.41
N THR A 338 -25.09 -12.03 -8.76
CA THR A 338 -24.71 -11.76 -10.17
C THR A 338 -24.44 -13.03 -10.98
N LYS A 339 -24.27 -14.19 -10.32
CA LYS A 339 -23.85 -15.47 -10.93
C LYS A 339 -22.50 -15.42 -11.64
N GLU A 340 -21.75 -14.35 -11.47
CA GLU A 340 -20.39 -14.22 -12.01
C GLU A 340 -19.41 -15.02 -11.15
N VAL A 341 -18.43 -15.63 -11.81
CA VAL A 341 -17.30 -16.28 -11.14
C VAL A 341 -16.38 -15.17 -10.62
N ILE A 342 -16.35 -15.00 -9.29
CA ILE A 342 -15.51 -14.01 -8.59
C ILE A 342 -14.06 -14.52 -8.50
N GLY A 343 -13.89 -15.84 -8.43
CA GLY A 343 -12.58 -16.46 -8.32
C GLY A 343 -12.70 -17.98 -8.29
N LYS A 344 -11.68 -18.65 -7.80
CA LYS A 344 -11.70 -20.08 -7.53
C LYS A 344 -11.25 -20.31 -6.10
N GLY A 345 -11.73 -21.39 -5.48
CA GLY A 345 -11.15 -21.90 -4.25
C GLY A 345 -9.66 -22.15 -4.45
N ILE A 346 -8.86 -21.96 -3.41
CA ILE A 346 -7.41 -22.10 -3.48
C ILE A 346 -7.00 -23.06 -2.39
N ASP A 347 -6.40 -24.19 -2.79
CA ASP A 347 -5.78 -25.14 -1.89
C ASP A 347 -4.27 -24.86 -1.85
N GLU A 348 -3.77 -24.32 -0.74
CA GLU A 348 -2.33 -24.13 -0.53
C GLU A 348 -1.63 -25.47 -0.28
N LEU A 349 -0.66 -25.83 -1.13
CA LEU A 349 0.01 -27.13 -1.08
C LEU A 349 1.32 -27.05 -0.31
N CYS A 350 2.22 -26.15 -0.72
CA CYS A 350 3.52 -25.98 -0.09
C CYS A 350 4.16 -24.61 -0.36
N GLU A 351 5.20 -24.29 0.41
CA GLU A 351 6.17 -23.23 0.13
C GLU A 351 7.45 -23.88 -0.39
N ALA A 352 8.07 -23.23 -1.39
CA ALA A 352 9.32 -23.69 -1.98
C ALA A 352 10.27 -22.51 -2.19
N GLN A 353 11.58 -22.79 -2.25
CA GLN A 353 12.63 -21.82 -2.48
C GLN A 353 13.39 -22.14 -3.76
N PHE A 354 13.56 -21.14 -4.64
CA PHE A 354 14.33 -21.27 -5.87
C PHE A 354 15.81 -21.51 -5.57
N THR A 355 16.34 -22.64 -6.03
CA THR A 355 17.74 -23.08 -5.78
C THR A 355 18.60 -22.92 -7.02
N ASP A 356 18.08 -23.31 -8.19
CA ASP A 356 18.73 -23.19 -9.48
C ASP A 356 17.80 -22.45 -10.45
N VAL A 357 18.28 -21.36 -11.05
CA VAL A 357 17.47 -20.51 -11.94
C VAL A 357 18.12 -20.44 -13.31
N PHE A 358 17.39 -20.90 -14.32
CA PHE A 358 17.75 -20.85 -15.74
C PHE A 358 16.97 -19.74 -16.44
N GLU A 359 17.22 -19.55 -17.75
CA GLU A 359 16.61 -18.44 -18.49
C GLU A 359 15.07 -18.51 -18.54
N ALA A 360 14.54 -19.70 -18.83
CA ALA A 360 13.11 -19.92 -19.03
C ALA A 360 12.40 -20.67 -17.88
N TYR A 361 13.15 -21.31 -16.98
CA TYR A 361 12.60 -22.12 -15.89
C TYR A 361 13.52 -22.09 -14.67
N ALA A 362 13.04 -22.59 -13.54
CA ALA A 362 13.83 -22.73 -12.32
C ALA A 362 13.45 -24.00 -11.54
N ILE A 363 14.38 -24.46 -10.71
CA ILE A 363 14.19 -25.55 -9.76
C ILE A 363 14.02 -24.93 -8.38
N ALA A 364 12.95 -25.31 -7.69
CA ALA A 364 12.68 -24.94 -6.33
C ALA A 364 12.64 -26.17 -5.43
N VAL A 365 13.16 -26.06 -4.21
CA VAL A 365 13.08 -27.10 -3.18
C VAL A 365 11.97 -26.73 -2.20
N ILE A 366 11.10 -27.69 -1.88
CA ILE A 366 10.00 -27.51 -0.93
C ILE A 366 10.60 -27.25 0.46
N THR A 367 10.25 -26.10 1.04
CA THR A 367 10.70 -25.70 2.38
C THR A 367 9.65 -25.97 3.44
N LYS A 368 8.35 -25.93 3.07
CA LYS A 368 7.24 -26.15 4.01
C LYS A 368 6.06 -26.80 3.32
N THR A 369 5.58 -27.92 3.85
CA THR A 369 4.35 -28.58 3.38
C THR A 369 3.16 -28.06 4.18
N LYS A 370 2.09 -27.63 3.50
CA LYS A 370 0.83 -27.16 4.12
C LYS A 370 -0.35 -28.10 3.86
N GLY A 371 -0.39 -28.69 2.67
CA GLY A 371 -1.49 -29.53 2.20
C GLY A 371 -1.03 -30.74 1.41
N GLY A 372 -1.83 -31.15 0.43
CA GLY A 372 -1.53 -32.29 -0.44
C GLY A 372 -0.24 -32.11 -1.25
N ALA A 373 0.24 -33.21 -1.85
CA ALA A 373 1.44 -33.17 -2.68
C ALA A 373 1.23 -32.29 -3.93
N ALA A 374 2.25 -31.46 -4.21
CA ALA A 374 2.35 -30.73 -5.47
C ALA A 374 2.47 -31.70 -6.65
N ARG A 375 1.81 -31.39 -7.75
CA ARG A 375 1.86 -32.14 -9.01
C ARG A 375 1.99 -31.20 -10.20
N VAL A 376 2.31 -31.77 -11.35
CA VAL A 376 2.36 -31.04 -12.62
C VAL A 376 1.04 -30.32 -12.87
N SER A 377 1.11 -29.10 -13.39
CA SER A 377 0.00 -28.15 -13.63
C SER A 377 -0.55 -27.43 -12.40
N ASP A 378 -0.06 -27.71 -11.20
CA ASP A 378 -0.35 -26.84 -10.05
C ASP A 378 0.24 -25.45 -10.28
N ARG A 379 -0.39 -24.43 -9.69
CA ARG A 379 -0.04 -23.03 -9.87
C ARG A 379 1.04 -22.61 -8.88
N VAL A 380 1.82 -21.63 -9.27
CA VAL A 380 2.85 -21.03 -8.43
C VAL A 380 2.71 -19.52 -8.43
N VAL A 381 2.95 -18.89 -7.28
CA VAL A 381 3.13 -17.45 -7.16
C VAL A 381 4.35 -17.14 -6.29
N THR A 382 5.20 -16.20 -6.72
CA THR A 382 6.35 -15.76 -5.91
C THR A 382 5.90 -15.05 -4.64
N LYS A 383 6.65 -15.24 -3.55
CA LYS A 383 6.39 -14.64 -2.23
C LYS A 383 7.04 -13.27 -2.10
#